data_AF-A0A2T5YE57-F1
#
_entry.id   AF-A0A2T5YE57-F1
#
_cell.length_a   1.000
_cell.length_b   1.000
_cell.length_c   1.000
_cell.angle_alpha   90.00
_cell.angle_beta   90.00
_cell.angle_gamma   90.00
#
_symmetry.space_group_name_H-M   'P 1'
#
loop_
_entity.id
_entity.type
_entity.pdbx_description
1 polymer ?
#
loop_
_entity_poly.entity_id
_entity_poly.type
_entity_poly.pdbx_seq_one_letter_code
_entity_poly.pdbx_strand_id
1 'polypeptide(L)'
;MKTLIKHEEDNEPYKGIIGKAPLKTELHVGKQVFNALLDPALKAEWDLLYEACTWCTVFQSRVFVETWYKVFREEYLPILVTATHEGHLVGVLAMALPRYCVDEHESLLKPGKIVGAGQYDAEYQCWLSGAAYGEDFIKAALASIIHKFRGCDIHFRYLPPALPLNWAEADPYWRNKVVLQAVRRPLMAMGSPEFPKLFKKPEFKNKVNRLRRLGNLSFEVVTDKSYFEEILPELVIQYDFRQGAMFNKNQFSDNPLKTEFLLAIFEKKLLHVSVLKVNEEVMAAIVAVAGKGWVHLGGINTHAPYQANYYSPGFVHFIMLGKLLAESGVEVFDLTPGGDAYKERLATDHDQVYEMVIPGSTVSGAKRRIRKHLYNRLVQAGKRPMSVELAIRKKAYLFKARLKSVINPHTAFSTLFRLRASHSPDEKPSVGIPAELRYADGSIHVQENDLKHLLAYRPTKHDLTRWEFLEAAMRSLETGKCCYTWCEDGQLQACAWLGSSETVPLKPALPKGSAVLELTYYCKAVKRMLPAFLTEAARLVRQQRGTPVYFVDNGHGTIYLDNVSN
;
A
#
# COMPACT_ATOMS: atom_id res chain seq x y z
N MET A 1 -7.72 39.29 -9.40
CA MET A 1 -8.05 39.70 -10.78
C MET A 1 -8.52 38.47 -11.53
N LYS A 2 -9.83 38.33 -11.73
CA LYS A 2 -10.44 37.24 -12.48
C LYS A 2 -10.48 37.66 -13.95
N THR A 3 -9.60 37.09 -14.77
CA THR A 3 -9.69 37.21 -16.22
C THR A 3 -10.70 36.18 -16.70
N LEU A 4 -11.83 36.65 -17.24
CA LEU A 4 -12.77 35.82 -17.97
C LEU A 4 -12.05 35.19 -19.16
N ILE A 5 -11.87 33.88 -19.13
CA ILE A 5 -11.60 33.10 -20.33
C ILE A 5 -12.97 32.80 -20.94
N LYS A 6 -13.28 33.44 -22.06
CA LYS A 6 -14.35 33.00 -22.95
C LYS A 6 -13.93 31.61 -23.47
N HIS A 7 -14.74 30.60 -23.19
CA HIS A 7 -14.65 29.32 -23.89
C HIS A 7 -15.03 29.55 -25.35
N GLU A 8 -14.04 29.51 -26.24
CA GLU A 8 -14.24 29.34 -27.69
C GLU A 8 -14.63 27.88 -27.97
N GLU A 9 -15.74 27.71 -28.69
CA GLU A 9 -16.32 26.42 -29.11
C GLU A 9 -15.59 25.78 -30.33
N ASP A 10 -14.40 26.27 -30.72
CA ASP A 10 -13.76 25.92 -31.99
C ASP A 10 -12.59 24.90 -31.91
N ASN A 11 -12.45 24.15 -30.81
CA ASN A 11 -11.36 23.17 -30.61
C ASN A 11 -11.84 21.71 -30.53
N GLU A 12 -12.66 21.26 -31.49
CA GLU A 12 -12.98 19.82 -31.63
C GLU A 12 -12.38 19.22 -32.92
N PRO A 13 -11.07 18.86 -32.95
CA PRO A 13 -10.45 18.18 -34.09
C PRO A 13 -11.00 16.76 -34.35
N TYR A 14 -11.98 16.29 -33.57
CA TYR A 14 -12.48 14.92 -33.63
C TYR A 14 -13.99 14.79 -33.92
N LYS A 15 -14.73 15.90 -34.12
CA LYS A 15 -16.14 15.84 -34.59
C LYS A 15 -16.19 15.90 -36.12
N GLY A 16 -16.60 14.80 -36.76
CA GLY A 16 -17.12 14.84 -38.13
C GLY A 16 -16.37 14.04 -39.20
N ILE A 17 -15.29 13.33 -38.87
CA ILE A 17 -14.59 12.48 -39.84
C ILE A 17 -15.13 11.05 -39.73
N ILE A 18 -16.21 10.75 -40.46
CA ILE A 18 -16.61 9.38 -40.77
C ILE A 18 -16.23 9.12 -42.23
N GLY A 19 -14.91 9.13 -42.49
CA GLY A 19 -14.33 8.69 -43.74
C GLY A 19 -14.24 7.16 -43.79
N LYS A 20 -14.32 6.56 -44.99
CA LYS A 20 -14.12 5.12 -45.23
C LYS A 20 -12.68 4.63 -45.01
N ALA A 21 -11.75 5.49 -44.57
CA ALA A 21 -10.37 5.10 -44.37
C ALA A 21 -10.27 4.06 -43.24
N PRO A 22 -9.59 2.92 -43.45
CA PRO A 22 -9.49 1.89 -42.42
C PRO A 22 -8.63 2.39 -41.25
N LEU A 23 -9.05 2.03 -40.03
CA LEU A 23 -8.25 2.24 -38.82
C LEU A 23 -6.95 1.43 -38.92
N LYS A 24 -5.79 2.11 -38.94
CA LYS A 24 -4.49 1.45 -38.98
C LYS A 24 -3.96 1.27 -37.57
N THR A 25 -3.84 0.02 -37.10
CA THR A 25 -3.35 -0.31 -35.75
C THR A 25 -1.92 -0.85 -35.82
N GLU A 26 -1.02 -0.33 -34.99
CA GLU A 26 0.38 -0.75 -34.91
C GLU A 26 0.74 -1.21 -33.48
N LEU A 27 1.50 -2.30 -33.38
CA LEU A 27 1.97 -2.87 -32.12
C LEU A 27 3.49 -2.67 -32.02
N HIS A 28 3.92 -1.87 -31.04
CA HIS A 28 5.31 -1.67 -30.68
C HIS A 28 5.64 -2.44 -29.41
N VAL A 29 6.81 -3.08 -29.38
CA VAL A 29 7.29 -3.86 -28.22
C VAL A 29 8.72 -3.44 -27.86
N GLY A 30 9.00 -3.37 -26.56
CA GLY A 30 10.34 -3.19 -26.04
C GLY A 30 11.04 -1.95 -26.58
N LYS A 31 12.17 -2.12 -27.28
CA LYS A 31 12.91 -0.99 -27.88
C LYS A 31 12.09 -0.16 -28.85
N GLN A 32 11.15 -0.79 -29.57
CA GLN A 32 10.28 -0.07 -30.51
C GLN A 32 9.35 0.92 -29.79
N VAL A 33 8.92 0.60 -28.57
CA VAL A 33 8.13 1.52 -27.74
C VAL A 33 8.97 2.75 -27.39
N PHE A 34 10.22 2.58 -26.96
CA PHE A 34 11.09 3.71 -26.65
C PHE A 34 11.39 4.57 -27.88
N ASN A 35 11.59 3.95 -29.05
CA ASN A 35 11.77 4.69 -30.30
C ASN A 35 10.52 5.50 -30.66
N ALA A 36 9.32 4.91 -30.54
CA ALA A 36 8.07 5.63 -30.74
C ALA A 36 7.92 6.80 -29.75
N LEU A 37 8.27 6.59 -28.48
CA LEU A 37 8.27 7.63 -27.44
C LEU A 37 9.40 8.67 -27.60
N LEU A 38 10.25 8.59 -28.63
CA LEU A 38 11.16 9.68 -29.00
C LEU A 38 10.55 10.62 -30.05
N ASP A 39 9.56 10.16 -30.82
CA ASP A 39 8.92 10.92 -31.87
C ASP A 39 8.10 12.10 -31.30
N PRO A 40 8.48 13.37 -31.58
CA PRO A 40 7.74 14.53 -31.12
C PRO A 40 6.29 14.60 -31.62
N ALA A 41 6.00 14.07 -32.82
CA ALA A 41 4.66 14.10 -33.38
C ALA A 41 3.71 13.20 -32.58
N LEU A 42 4.12 11.96 -32.31
CA LEU A 42 3.37 11.04 -31.46
C LEU A 42 3.12 11.62 -30.06
N LYS A 43 4.10 12.34 -29.49
CA LYS A 43 3.94 12.96 -28.16
C LYS A 43 2.84 14.01 -28.15
N ALA A 44 2.86 14.91 -29.14
CA ALA A 44 1.88 15.97 -29.27
C ALA A 44 0.47 15.40 -29.50
N GLU A 45 0.34 14.43 -30.42
CA GLU A 45 -0.96 13.81 -30.69
C GLU A 45 -1.47 12.95 -29.51
N TRP A 46 -0.60 12.29 -28.76
CA TRP A 46 -1.00 11.60 -27.52
C TRP A 46 -1.55 12.59 -26.51
N ASP A 47 -0.86 13.70 -26.26
CA ASP A 47 -1.32 14.71 -25.30
C ASP A 47 -2.68 15.29 -25.72
N LEU A 48 -2.89 15.58 -27.01
CA LEU A 48 -4.19 16.01 -27.54
C LEU A 48 -5.29 14.94 -27.36
N LEU A 49 -5.00 13.68 -27.71
CA LEU A 49 -5.93 12.58 -27.53
C LEU A 49 -6.26 12.34 -26.05
N TYR A 50 -5.27 12.50 -25.17
CA TYR A 50 -5.46 12.42 -23.73
C TYR A 50 -6.43 13.49 -23.25
N GLU A 51 -6.26 14.74 -23.64
CA GLU A 51 -7.17 15.82 -23.26
C GLU A 51 -8.60 15.57 -23.78
N ALA A 52 -8.74 15.15 -25.04
CA ALA A 52 -10.05 14.85 -25.67
C ALA A 52 -10.76 13.61 -25.10
N CYS A 53 -10.02 12.66 -24.53
CA CYS A 53 -10.57 11.41 -24.01
C CYS A 53 -11.30 11.63 -22.66
N THR A 54 -12.61 11.40 -22.63
CA THR A 54 -13.47 11.74 -21.48
C THR A 54 -13.46 10.73 -20.34
N TRP A 55 -13.02 9.49 -20.60
CA TRP A 55 -12.99 8.42 -19.59
C TRP A 55 -11.60 8.19 -18.99
N CYS A 56 -10.54 8.78 -19.56
CA CYS A 56 -9.19 8.51 -19.10
C CYS A 56 -8.88 9.17 -17.75
N THR A 57 -7.87 8.64 -17.09
CA THR A 57 -7.32 9.21 -15.86
C THR A 57 -5.86 9.61 -16.09
N VAL A 58 -5.25 10.31 -15.14
CA VAL A 58 -3.83 10.69 -15.17
C VAL A 58 -2.89 9.52 -15.48
N PHE A 59 -3.28 8.29 -15.14
CA PHE A 59 -2.52 7.07 -15.39
C PHE A 59 -2.34 6.73 -16.88
N GLN A 60 -3.13 7.34 -17.78
CA GLN A 60 -2.98 7.22 -19.24
C GLN A 60 -2.29 8.43 -19.87
N SER A 61 -1.93 9.44 -19.07
CA SER A 61 -1.11 10.55 -19.57
C SER A 61 0.23 10.02 -20.05
N ARG A 62 0.73 10.60 -21.14
CA ARG A 62 2.02 10.24 -21.70
C ARG A 62 3.14 10.42 -20.66
N VAL A 63 3.09 11.50 -19.89
CA VAL A 63 4.09 11.81 -18.86
C VAL A 63 4.16 10.73 -17.78
N PHE A 64 3.02 10.24 -17.29
CA PHE A 64 3.00 9.12 -16.34
C PHE A 64 3.57 7.83 -16.97
N VAL A 65 3.08 7.46 -18.16
CA VAL A 65 3.45 6.21 -18.84
C VAL A 65 4.94 6.19 -19.21
N GLU A 66 5.46 7.25 -19.82
CA GLU A 66 6.88 7.37 -20.15
C GLU A 66 7.76 7.27 -18.91
N THR A 67 7.36 7.92 -17.82
CA THR A 67 8.14 7.91 -16.57
C THR A 67 8.16 6.51 -15.98
N TRP A 68 7.02 5.82 -15.95
CA TRP A 68 6.92 4.45 -15.46
C TRP A 68 7.74 3.47 -16.30
N TYR A 69 7.66 3.54 -17.64
CA TYR A 69 8.50 2.70 -18.50
C TYR A 69 10.00 2.96 -18.29
N LYS A 70 10.42 4.22 -18.08
CA LYS A 70 11.83 4.54 -17.85
C LYS A 70 12.34 3.91 -16.55
N VAL A 71 11.57 4.03 -15.46
CA VAL A 71 11.97 3.51 -14.14
C VAL A 71 11.92 1.98 -14.10
N PHE A 72 10.88 1.36 -14.66
CA PHE A 72 10.65 -0.08 -14.56
C PHE A 72 11.11 -0.89 -15.79
N ARG A 73 11.95 -0.32 -16.66
CA ARG A 73 12.38 -0.95 -17.93
C ARG A 73 13.09 -2.30 -17.76
N GLU A 74 13.76 -2.52 -16.63
CA GLU A 74 14.47 -3.77 -16.33
C GLU A 74 13.52 -4.85 -15.78
N GLU A 75 12.43 -4.44 -15.12
CA GLU A 75 11.42 -5.36 -14.57
C GLU A 75 10.33 -5.71 -15.58
N TYR A 76 10.07 -4.84 -16.55
CA TYR A 76 8.98 -4.97 -17.51
C TYR A 76 9.43 -4.68 -18.94
N LEU A 77 8.93 -5.49 -19.87
CA LEU A 77 8.92 -5.21 -21.30
C LEU A 77 7.73 -4.28 -21.64
N PRO A 78 7.97 -3.05 -22.11
CA PRO A 78 6.92 -2.14 -22.56
C PRO A 78 6.19 -2.68 -23.80
N ILE A 79 4.88 -2.46 -23.86
CA ILE A 79 4.00 -2.78 -24.99
C ILE A 79 3.16 -1.53 -25.26
N LEU A 80 3.20 -1.02 -26.49
CA LEU A 80 2.41 0.13 -26.90
C LEU A 80 1.65 -0.24 -28.17
N VAL A 81 0.33 -0.10 -28.14
CA VAL A 81 -0.49 -0.16 -29.34
C VAL A 81 -0.98 1.24 -29.67
N THR A 82 -0.76 1.67 -30.90
CA THR A 82 -1.26 2.92 -31.45
C THR A 82 -2.25 2.63 -32.56
N ALA A 83 -3.19 3.54 -32.79
CA ALA A 83 -4.02 3.50 -33.99
C ALA A 83 -4.14 4.88 -34.61
N THR A 84 -4.04 4.92 -35.94
CA THR A 84 -4.18 6.14 -36.73
C THR A 84 -5.35 6.04 -37.70
N HIS A 85 -6.01 7.17 -37.94
CA HIS A 85 -7.04 7.33 -38.95
C HIS A 85 -6.79 8.65 -39.67
N GLU A 86 -6.73 8.62 -41.01
CA GLU A 86 -6.40 9.78 -41.85
C GLU A 86 -5.12 10.52 -41.43
N GLY A 87 -4.13 9.77 -40.92
CA GLY A 87 -2.84 10.31 -40.48
C GLY A 87 -2.79 10.80 -39.03
N HIS A 88 -3.92 10.84 -38.32
CA HIS A 88 -3.99 11.29 -36.93
C HIS A 88 -4.09 10.13 -35.94
N LEU A 89 -3.42 10.26 -34.78
CA LEU A 89 -3.59 9.33 -33.66
C LEU A 89 -5.00 9.40 -33.08
N VAL A 90 -5.69 8.26 -33.10
CA VAL A 90 -7.07 8.10 -32.60
C VAL A 90 -7.19 7.02 -31.52
N GLY A 91 -6.10 6.30 -31.22
CA GLY A 91 -6.08 5.25 -30.21
C GLY A 91 -4.70 5.02 -29.61
N VAL A 92 -4.63 4.89 -28.29
CA VAL A 92 -3.42 4.46 -27.56
C VAL A 92 -3.76 3.46 -26.45
N LEU A 93 -3.02 2.35 -26.40
CA LEU A 93 -3.06 1.39 -25.30
C LEU A 93 -1.64 1.09 -24.82
N ALA A 94 -1.31 1.51 -23.60
CA ALA A 94 -0.01 1.32 -22.97
C ALA A 94 -0.07 0.17 -21.95
N MET A 95 0.74 -0.86 -22.17
CA MET A 95 0.75 -2.11 -21.41
C MET A 95 2.19 -2.56 -21.12
N ALA A 96 2.34 -3.58 -20.27
CA ALA A 96 3.63 -4.12 -19.90
C ALA A 96 3.56 -5.62 -19.62
N LEU A 97 4.63 -6.34 -19.97
CA LEU A 97 4.80 -7.75 -19.65
C LEU A 97 6.03 -7.92 -18.74
N PRO A 98 5.98 -8.68 -17.64
CA PRO A 98 7.16 -8.89 -16.80
C PRO A 98 8.34 -9.45 -17.60
N ARG A 99 9.53 -8.87 -17.40
CA ARG A 99 10.73 -9.16 -18.21
C ARG A 99 11.14 -10.64 -18.15
N TYR A 100 10.94 -11.30 -17.01
CA TYR A 100 11.24 -12.73 -16.83
C TYR A 100 10.38 -13.68 -17.70
N CYS A 101 9.37 -13.17 -18.41
CA CYS A 101 8.56 -13.94 -19.35
C CYS A 101 9.12 -13.98 -20.77
N VAL A 102 10.13 -13.17 -21.09
CA VAL A 102 10.71 -13.06 -22.43
C VAL A 102 12.21 -13.26 -22.42
N ASP A 103 12.77 -13.62 -23.57
CA ASP A 103 14.21 -13.65 -23.80
C ASP A 103 14.75 -12.28 -24.24
N GLU A 104 16.05 -12.24 -24.54
CA GLU A 104 16.76 -11.05 -25.03
C GLU A 104 16.26 -10.55 -26.39
N HIS A 105 15.60 -11.41 -27.18
CA HIS A 105 14.98 -11.10 -28.45
C HIS A 105 13.49 -10.77 -28.32
N GLU A 106 13.02 -10.55 -27.08
CA GLU A 106 11.64 -10.20 -26.75
C GLU A 106 10.63 -11.29 -27.18
N SER A 107 11.11 -12.53 -27.34
CA SER A 107 10.29 -13.71 -27.62
C SER A 107 9.82 -14.36 -26.32
N LEU A 108 8.59 -14.90 -26.34
CA LEU A 108 7.95 -15.40 -25.14
C LEU A 108 8.59 -16.73 -24.68
N LEU A 109 9.26 -16.71 -23.53
CA LEU A 109 9.79 -17.91 -22.87
C LEU A 109 8.71 -18.69 -22.14
N LYS A 110 7.81 -17.97 -21.46
CA LYS A 110 6.67 -18.56 -20.74
C LYS A 110 5.50 -17.58 -20.65
N PRO A 111 4.25 -18.07 -20.62
CA PRO A 111 3.09 -17.22 -20.41
C PRO A 111 3.21 -16.36 -19.14
N GLY A 112 2.87 -15.09 -19.28
CA GLY A 112 2.88 -14.12 -18.20
C GLY A 112 1.54 -13.43 -18.01
N LYS A 113 1.55 -12.38 -17.19
CA LYS A 113 0.42 -11.47 -17.00
C LYS A 113 0.78 -10.12 -17.60
N ILE A 114 0.17 -9.78 -18.73
CA ILE A 114 0.24 -8.44 -19.32
C ILE A 114 -0.66 -7.52 -18.51
N VAL A 115 -0.13 -6.38 -18.09
CA VAL A 115 -0.80 -5.39 -17.23
C VAL A 115 -0.81 -4.03 -17.91
N GLY A 116 -1.70 -3.13 -17.51
CA GLY A 116 -1.57 -1.72 -17.91
C GLY A 116 -0.24 -1.12 -17.45
N ALA A 117 0.30 -0.17 -18.22
CA ALA A 117 1.44 0.62 -17.79
C ALA A 117 1.13 1.26 -16.42
N GLY A 118 2.05 1.13 -15.47
CA GLY A 118 1.83 1.50 -14.07
C GLY A 118 1.52 0.33 -13.14
N GLN A 119 1.09 -0.85 -13.63
CA GLN A 119 0.76 -2.02 -12.80
C GLN A 119 -0.03 -1.69 -11.51
N TYR A 120 0.58 -1.76 -10.32
CA TYR A 120 -0.08 -1.41 -9.05
C TYR A 120 0.06 0.07 -8.67
N ASP A 121 0.92 0.81 -9.35
CA ASP A 121 1.13 2.25 -9.19
C ASP A 121 0.13 3.06 -10.04
N ALA A 122 -0.50 2.42 -11.04
CA ALA A 122 -1.70 2.92 -11.72
C ALA A 122 -2.97 2.21 -11.19
N GLU A 123 -3.83 2.95 -10.48
CA GLU A 123 -5.09 2.39 -9.99
C GLU A 123 -6.04 2.07 -11.16
N TYR A 124 -6.15 3.01 -12.12
CA TYR A 124 -6.96 2.85 -13.32
C TYR A 124 -6.10 2.60 -14.55
N GLN A 125 -6.50 1.60 -15.33
CA GLN A 125 -5.82 1.16 -16.52
C GLN A 125 -6.86 1.12 -17.63
N CYS A 126 -6.70 1.92 -18.67
CA CYS A 126 -7.58 1.89 -19.83
C CYS A 126 -6.80 2.29 -21.10
N TRP A 127 -7.53 2.38 -22.20
CA TRP A 127 -7.02 2.94 -23.45
C TRP A 127 -7.49 4.39 -23.62
N LEU A 128 -6.75 5.14 -24.42
CA LEU A 128 -7.18 6.43 -24.96
C LEU A 128 -7.80 6.21 -26.33
N SER A 129 -8.92 6.85 -26.61
CA SER A 129 -9.49 6.94 -27.95
C SER A 129 -10.56 8.03 -27.99
N GLY A 130 -10.91 8.51 -29.19
CA GLY A 130 -12.14 9.25 -29.39
C GLY A 130 -13.36 8.32 -29.29
N ALA A 131 -14.52 8.84 -28.90
CA ALA A 131 -15.75 8.05 -28.73
C ALA A 131 -16.14 7.26 -30.01
N ALA A 132 -15.85 7.82 -31.20
CA ALA A 132 -16.13 7.19 -32.48
C ALA A 132 -15.28 5.94 -32.77
N TYR A 133 -14.07 5.85 -32.22
CA TYR A 133 -13.09 4.79 -32.54
C TYR A 133 -12.87 3.80 -31.40
N GLY A 134 -13.38 4.10 -30.21
CA GLY A 134 -13.02 3.42 -28.97
C GLY A 134 -13.20 1.90 -29.00
N GLU A 135 -14.32 1.42 -29.54
CA GLU A 135 -14.60 -0.03 -29.60
C GLU A 135 -13.75 -0.76 -30.65
N ASP A 136 -13.68 -0.23 -31.87
CA ASP A 136 -12.91 -0.88 -32.94
C ASP A 136 -11.42 -0.88 -32.64
N PHE A 137 -10.91 0.22 -32.07
CA PHE A 137 -9.53 0.30 -31.61
C PHE A 137 -9.21 -0.75 -30.54
N ILE A 138 -9.99 -0.83 -29.45
CA ILE A 138 -9.64 -1.75 -28.36
C ILE A 138 -9.72 -3.21 -28.79
N LYS A 139 -10.70 -3.58 -29.64
CA LYS A 139 -10.78 -4.94 -30.20
C LYS A 139 -9.54 -5.26 -31.03
N ALA A 140 -9.11 -4.36 -31.93
CA ALA A 140 -7.92 -4.54 -32.75
C ALA A 140 -6.64 -4.61 -31.91
N ALA A 141 -6.51 -3.74 -30.91
CA ALA A 141 -5.35 -3.68 -30.01
C ALA A 141 -5.21 -4.94 -29.16
N LEU A 142 -6.31 -5.42 -28.57
CA LEU A 142 -6.28 -6.66 -27.79
C LEU A 142 -6.00 -7.87 -28.68
N ALA A 143 -6.54 -7.92 -29.90
CA ALA A 143 -6.28 -8.99 -30.85
C ALA A 143 -4.80 -9.05 -31.24
N SER A 144 -4.15 -7.90 -31.50
CA SER A 144 -2.72 -7.85 -31.83
C SER A 144 -1.84 -8.33 -30.66
N ILE A 145 -2.15 -7.93 -29.43
CA ILE A 145 -1.45 -8.38 -28.22
C ILE A 145 -1.63 -9.91 -28.03
N ILE A 146 -2.85 -10.42 -28.14
CA ILE A 146 -3.13 -11.87 -28.01
C ILE A 146 -2.37 -12.68 -29.07
N HIS A 147 -2.31 -12.15 -30.30
CA HIS A 147 -1.60 -12.81 -31.39
C HIS A 147 -0.09 -12.90 -31.12
N LYS A 148 0.53 -11.79 -30.66
CA LYS A 148 1.96 -11.72 -30.34
C LYS A 148 2.33 -12.51 -29.08
N PHE A 149 1.52 -12.45 -28.04
CA PHE A 149 1.80 -13.02 -26.72
C PHE A 149 0.82 -14.12 -26.33
N ARG A 150 0.73 -15.16 -27.16
CA ARG A 150 -0.21 -16.28 -26.96
C ARG A 150 -0.05 -16.91 -25.58
N GLY A 151 -1.17 -17.20 -24.93
CA GLY A 151 -1.20 -17.82 -23.60
C GLY A 151 -1.07 -16.85 -22.43
N CYS A 152 -0.69 -15.58 -22.65
CA CYS A 152 -0.63 -14.59 -21.59
C CYS A 152 -2.03 -14.10 -21.18
N ASP A 153 -2.24 -13.91 -19.88
CA ASP A 153 -3.42 -13.18 -19.39
C ASP A 153 -3.22 -11.68 -19.66
N ILE A 154 -4.22 -10.98 -20.19
CA ILE A 154 -4.24 -9.51 -20.23
C ILE A 154 -5.12 -9.01 -19.10
N HIS A 155 -4.63 -8.06 -18.32
CA HIS A 155 -5.28 -7.62 -17.10
C HIS A 155 -5.28 -6.11 -16.96
N PHE A 156 -6.47 -5.56 -16.81
CA PHE A 156 -6.70 -4.19 -16.38
C PHE A 156 -7.16 -4.22 -14.93
N ARG A 157 -6.42 -3.52 -14.06
CA ARG A 157 -6.71 -3.47 -12.63
C ARG A 157 -8.10 -2.91 -12.38
N TYR A 158 -8.33 -1.64 -12.70
CA TYR A 158 -9.66 -1.05 -12.73
C TYR A 158 -9.84 -0.23 -14.00
N LEU A 159 -10.96 -0.40 -14.67
CA LEU A 159 -11.43 0.45 -15.75
C LEU A 159 -12.18 1.64 -15.14
N PRO A 160 -11.86 2.89 -15.52
CA PRO A 160 -12.55 4.07 -15.03
C PRO A 160 -14.04 4.08 -15.46
N PRO A 161 -14.89 4.87 -14.78
CA PRO A 161 -16.27 5.04 -15.20
C PRO A 161 -16.34 5.67 -16.60
N ALA A 162 -17.48 5.54 -17.27
CA ALA A 162 -17.75 6.06 -18.62
C ALA A 162 -16.93 5.45 -19.79
N LEU A 163 -15.99 4.54 -19.51
CA LEU A 163 -15.31 3.77 -20.55
C LEU A 163 -16.33 2.90 -21.33
N PRO A 164 -16.34 2.92 -22.67
CA PRO A 164 -17.25 2.09 -23.46
C PRO A 164 -16.89 0.60 -23.33
N LEU A 165 -17.84 -0.19 -22.83
CA LEU A 165 -17.69 -1.63 -22.58
C LEU A 165 -18.70 -2.51 -23.34
N ASN A 166 -19.57 -1.92 -24.16
CA ASN A 166 -20.64 -2.66 -24.84
C ASN A 166 -20.07 -3.77 -25.74
N TRP A 167 -18.94 -3.50 -26.41
CA TRP A 167 -18.21 -4.51 -27.19
C TRP A 167 -17.89 -5.80 -26.40
N ALA A 168 -17.62 -5.71 -25.10
CA ALA A 168 -17.24 -6.87 -24.29
C ALA A 168 -18.42 -7.82 -24.04
N GLU A 169 -19.66 -7.34 -24.12
CA GLU A 169 -20.88 -8.14 -23.91
C GLU A 169 -21.59 -8.44 -25.23
N ALA A 170 -21.68 -7.46 -26.14
CA ALA A 170 -22.40 -7.56 -27.40
C ALA A 170 -21.68 -8.48 -28.40
N ASP A 171 -20.36 -8.35 -28.55
CA ASP A 171 -19.59 -9.15 -29.49
C ASP A 171 -19.43 -10.61 -28.97
N PRO A 172 -19.90 -11.64 -29.72
CA PRO A 172 -19.81 -13.04 -29.29
C PRO A 172 -18.37 -13.53 -29.05
N TYR A 173 -17.39 -13.03 -29.80
CA TYR A 173 -15.99 -13.40 -29.61
C TYR A 173 -15.46 -12.86 -28.28
N TRP A 174 -15.70 -11.57 -28.00
CA TRP A 174 -15.21 -10.92 -26.79
C TRP A 174 -15.96 -11.34 -25.54
N ARG A 175 -17.28 -11.52 -25.60
CA ARG A 175 -18.10 -12.03 -24.49
C ARG A 175 -17.60 -13.34 -23.90
N ASN A 176 -17.03 -14.21 -24.74
CA ASN A 176 -16.48 -15.48 -24.30
C ASN A 176 -15.03 -15.38 -23.80
N LYS A 177 -14.33 -14.29 -24.10
CA LYS A 177 -12.91 -14.08 -23.74
C LYS A 177 -12.71 -13.09 -22.61
N VAL A 178 -13.63 -12.17 -22.39
CA VAL A 178 -13.51 -11.14 -21.36
C VAL A 178 -14.20 -11.61 -20.08
N VAL A 179 -13.55 -11.39 -18.94
CA VAL A 179 -14.16 -11.49 -17.62
C VAL A 179 -14.14 -10.10 -17.00
N LEU A 180 -15.32 -9.47 -16.93
CA LEU A 180 -15.55 -8.21 -16.21
C LEU A 180 -16.04 -8.48 -14.80
N GLN A 181 -15.42 -7.85 -13.80
CA GLN A 181 -15.88 -7.86 -12.41
C GLN A 181 -16.20 -6.44 -11.99
N ALA A 182 -17.48 -6.14 -11.78
CA ALA A 182 -17.92 -4.87 -11.22
C ALA A 182 -17.45 -4.75 -9.77
N VAL A 183 -16.96 -3.56 -9.42
CA VAL A 183 -16.53 -3.19 -8.08
C VAL A 183 -17.06 -1.80 -7.75
N ARG A 184 -17.69 -1.65 -6.59
CA ARG A 184 -18.14 -0.37 -6.07
C ARG A 184 -16.94 0.44 -5.59
N ARG A 185 -16.87 1.72 -5.98
CA ARG A 185 -15.80 2.62 -5.61
C ARG A 185 -16.34 3.75 -4.71
N PRO A 186 -15.76 3.96 -3.53
CA PRO A 186 -16.09 5.10 -2.67
C PRO A 186 -15.40 6.38 -3.17
N LEU A 187 -16.15 7.48 -3.23
CA LEU A 187 -15.67 8.79 -3.65
C LEU A 187 -15.94 9.86 -2.59
N MET A 188 -15.02 10.80 -2.44
CA MET A 188 -15.30 12.10 -1.83
C MET A 188 -15.55 13.11 -2.95
N ALA A 189 -16.79 13.17 -3.43
CA ALA A 189 -17.23 14.17 -4.38
C ALA A 189 -17.40 15.53 -3.68
N MET A 190 -16.62 16.54 -4.09
CA MET A 190 -16.56 17.84 -3.39
C MET A 190 -17.86 18.63 -3.55
N GLY A 191 -18.58 18.45 -4.66
CA GLY A 191 -19.88 19.07 -4.93
C GLY A 191 -21.06 18.39 -4.22
N SER A 192 -20.86 17.26 -3.53
CA SER A 192 -21.95 16.55 -2.85
C SER A 192 -22.47 17.34 -1.64
N PRO A 193 -23.79 17.42 -1.41
CA PRO A 193 -24.37 18.07 -0.22
C PRO A 193 -23.96 17.38 1.10
N GLU A 194 -23.48 16.13 1.04
CA GLU A 194 -22.96 15.40 2.21
C GLU A 194 -21.54 15.84 2.59
N PHE A 195 -20.78 16.41 1.65
CA PHE A 195 -19.38 16.75 1.86
C PHE A 195 -19.16 17.77 3.00
N PRO A 196 -19.88 18.91 3.07
CA PRO A 196 -19.75 19.85 4.19
C PRO A 196 -20.08 19.25 5.57
N LYS A 197 -20.84 18.15 5.63
CA LYS A 197 -21.22 17.51 6.89
C LYS A 197 -20.03 16.76 7.52
N LEU A 198 -19.03 16.34 6.73
CA LEU A 198 -17.82 15.68 7.24
C LEU A 198 -17.09 16.55 8.28
N PHE A 199 -17.01 17.86 8.05
CA PHE A 199 -16.33 18.82 8.93
C PHE A 199 -17.08 19.12 10.23
N LYS A 200 -18.39 18.83 10.26
CA LYS A 200 -19.26 19.08 11.42
C LYS A 200 -19.29 17.90 12.38
N LYS A 201 -18.77 16.73 11.99
CA LYS A 201 -18.76 15.52 12.82
C LYS A 201 -18.05 15.78 14.16
N PRO A 202 -18.69 15.51 15.32
CA PRO A 202 -18.05 15.67 16.63
C PRO A 202 -16.75 14.87 16.78
N GLU A 203 -16.71 13.67 16.19
CA GLU A 203 -15.52 12.81 16.17
C GLU A 203 -14.30 13.52 15.56
N PHE A 204 -14.48 14.25 14.46
CA PHE A 204 -13.40 15.01 13.81
C PHE A 204 -12.89 16.13 14.73
N LYS A 205 -13.79 16.96 15.25
CA LYS A 205 -13.42 18.07 16.17
C LYS A 205 -12.69 17.56 17.41
N ASN A 206 -13.18 16.47 18.00
CA ASN A 206 -12.56 15.86 19.18
C ASN A 206 -11.14 15.35 18.89
N LYS A 207 -10.93 14.68 17.75
CA LYS A 207 -9.61 14.17 17.35
C LYS A 207 -8.62 15.29 17.03
N VAL A 208 -9.05 16.34 16.33
CA VAL A 208 -8.24 17.55 16.09
C VAL A 208 -7.82 18.18 17.41
N ASN A 209 -8.75 18.34 18.35
CA ASN A 209 -8.44 18.91 19.67
C ASN A 209 -7.48 18.03 20.47
N ARG A 210 -7.59 16.70 20.37
CA ARG A 210 -6.63 15.78 21.01
C ARG A 210 -5.22 15.92 20.44
N LEU A 211 -5.10 16.01 19.11
CA LEU A 211 -3.80 16.23 18.46
C LEU A 211 -3.20 17.58 18.84
N ARG A 212 -3.99 18.66 18.88
CA ARG A 212 -3.52 19.99 19.35
C ARG A 212 -3.03 20.01 20.79
N ARG A 213 -3.48 19.09 21.65
CA ARG A 213 -2.98 18.97 23.02
C ARG A 213 -1.59 18.32 23.08
N LEU A 214 -1.17 17.61 22.04
CA LEU A 214 0.19 17.05 21.93
C LEU A 214 1.21 18.11 21.53
N GLY A 215 0.78 19.20 20.89
CA GLY A 215 1.66 20.27 20.46
C GLY A 215 1.11 21.07 19.28
N ASN A 216 2.02 21.71 18.54
CA ASN A 216 1.68 22.50 17.36
C ASN A 216 1.23 21.59 16.22
N LEU A 217 -0.09 21.54 15.96
CA LEU A 217 -0.70 20.78 14.88
C LEU A 217 -0.66 21.60 13.58
N SER A 218 0.07 21.13 12.58
CA SER A 218 0.08 21.72 11.23
C SER A 218 -0.37 20.71 10.17
N PHE A 219 -0.90 21.24 9.07
CA PHE A 219 -1.28 20.48 7.89
C PHE A 219 -0.75 21.24 6.68
N GLU A 220 0.08 20.59 5.88
CA GLU A 220 0.84 21.23 4.81
C GLU A 220 0.80 20.40 3.51
N VAL A 221 0.90 21.12 2.39
CA VAL A 221 1.11 20.52 1.07
C VAL A 221 2.60 20.61 0.78
N VAL A 222 3.19 19.48 0.41
CA VAL A 222 4.61 19.41 0.05
C VAL A 222 4.72 19.72 -1.44
N THR A 223 5.32 20.86 -1.76
CA THR A 223 5.58 21.30 -3.14
C THR A 223 7.06 21.33 -3.49
N ASP A 224 7.92 21.35 -2.48
CA ASP A 224 9.38 21.34 -2.65
C ASP A 224 9.90 19.91 -2.77
N LYS A 225 10.79 19.69 -3.74
CA LYS A 225 11.32 18.36 -4.04
C LYS A 225 12.29 17.89 -2.97
N SER A 226 13.21 18.76 -2.53
CA SER A 226 14.22 18.42 -1.52
C SER A 226 13.55 18.02 -0.22
N TYR A 227 12.51 18.77 0.16
CA TYR A 227 11.71 18.44 1.33
C TYR A 227 10.93 17.12 1.17
N PHE A 228 10.38 16.82 -0.01
CA PHE A 228 9.76 15.51 -0.26
C PHE A 228 10.78 14.37 -0.15
N GLU A 229 11.98 14.54 -0.72
CA GLU A 229 13.09 13.58 -0.62
C GLU A 229 13.50 13.32 0.83
N GLU A 230 13.50 14.36 1.67
CA GLU A 230 13.81 14.28 3.10
C GLU A 230 12.80 13.43 3.88
N ILE A 231 11.49 13.66 3.68
CA ILE A 231 10.45 12.97 4.47
C ILE A 231 10.07 11.59 3.92
N LEU A 232 10.27 11.34 2.62
CA LEU A 232 9.82 10.12 1.95
C LEU A 232 10.33 8.82 2.62
N PRO A 233 11.59 8.71 3.09
CA PRO A 233 12.06 7.54 3.82
C PRO A 233 11.19 7.20 5.04
N GLU A 234 10.78 8.20 5.82
CA GLU A 234 9.89 8.00 6.97
C GLU A 234 8.52 7.49 6.52
N LEU A 235 7.94 8.11 5.49
CA LEU A 235 6.63 7.72 4.95
C LEU A 235 6.63 6.27 4.46
N VAL A 236 7.70 5.86 3.77
CA VAL A 236 7.92 4.51 3.25
C VAL A 236 7.96 3.49 4.39
N ILE A 237 8.66 3.79 5.49
CA ILE A 237 8.76 2.89 6.64
C ILE A 237 7.40 2.73 7.31
N GLN A 238 6.70 3.83 7.57
CA GLN A 238 5.36 3.76 8.15
C GLN A 238 4.40 2.96 7.25
N TYR A 239 4.50 3.14 5.94
CA TYR A 239 3.70 2.42 4.96
C TYR A 239 4.01 0.92 4.96
N ASP A 240 5.28 0.53 4.86
CA ASP A 240 5.71 -0.87 4.85
C ASP A 240 5.42 -1.57 6.18
N PHE A 241 5.54 -0.87 7.31
CA PHE A 241 5.13 -1.41 8.61
C PHE A 241 3.63 -1.76 8.62
N ARG A 242 2.79 -0.82 8.18
CA ARG A 242 1.34 -1.02 8.08
C ARG A 242 0.98 -2.14 7.09
N GLN A 243 1.54 -2.13 5.89
CA GLN A 243 1.30 -3.16 4.88
C GLN A 243 1.84 -4.53 5.30
N GLY A 244 2.96 -4.56 6.02
CA GLY A 244 3.55 -5.76 6.61
C GLY A 244 2.64 -6.38 7.67
N ALA A 245 2.09 -5.56 8.56
CA ALA A 245 1.13 -6.01 9.58
C ALA A 245 -0.21 -6.45 8.98
N MET A 246 -0.77 -5.70 8.01
CA MET A 246 -2.08 -5.99 7.44
C MET A 246 -2.05 -7.13 6.40
N PHE A 247 -1.05 -7.15 5.53
CA PHE A 247 -1.03 -8.00 4.33
C PHE A 247 0.23 -8.86 4.18
N ASN A 248 1.20 -8.74 5.09
CA ASN A 248 2.52 -9.37 5.01
C ASN A 248 3.24 -9.07 3.69
N LYS A 249 3.31 -7.78 3.34
CA LYS A 249 4.00 -7.25 2.16
C LYS A 249 4.79 -6.00 2.55
N ASN A 250 5.96 -5.82 1.95
CA ASN A 250 6.71 -4.56 2.04
C ASN A 250 6.86 -4.02 0.63
N GLN A 251 6.08 -3.02 0.25
CA GLN A 251 6.05 -2.61 -1.15
C GLN A 251 7.34 -1.91 -1.58
N PHE A 252 7.92 -1.11 -0.70
CA PHE A 252 9.10 -0.33 -1.01
C PHE A 252 10.38 -1.06 -0.65
N SER A 253 10.41 -1.76 0.48
CA SER A 253 11.57 -2.57 0.87
C SER A 253 11.83 -3.71 -0.13
N ASP A 254 10.77 -4.30 -0.69
CA ASP A 254 10.90 -5.37 -1.69
C ASP A 254 11.09 -4.82 -3.12
N ASN A 255 10.79 -3.52 -3.36
CA ASN A 255 10.96 -2.86 -4.66
C ASN A 255 11.38 -1.38 -4.49
N PRO A 256 12.69 -1.10 -4.44
CA PRO A 256 13.23 0.26 -4.29
C PRO A 256 12.86 1.21 -5.45
N LEU A 257 12.60 0.69 -6.65
CA LEU A 257 12.24 1.51 -7.82
C LEU A 257 10.93 2.28 -7.61
N LYS A 258 10.08 1.87 -6.66
CA LYS A 258 8.88 2.64 -6.30
C LYS A 258 9.22 4.01 -5.71
N THR A 259 10.27 4.10 -4.91
CA THR A 259 10.73 5.39 -4.35
C THR A 259 11.22 6.30 -5.48
N GLU A 260 12.05 5.75 -6.39
CA GLU A 260 12.53 6.46 -7.57
C GLU A 260 11.36 6.93 -8.46
N PHE A 261 10.37 6.07 -8.66
CA PHE A 261 9.17 6.40 -9.43
C PHE A 261 8.40 7.55 -8.82
N LEU A 262 8.11 7.52 -7.50
CA LEU A 262 7.39 8.59 -6.81
C LEU A 262 8.12 9.94 -6.92
N LEU A 263 9.44 9.96 -6.73
CA LEU A 263 10.24 11.17 -6.89
C LEU A 263 10.18 11.68 -8.33
N ALA A 264 10.30 10.79 -9.32
CA ALA A 264 10.24 11.14 -10.73
C ALA A 264 8.88 11.74 -11.11
N ILE A 265 7.76 11.18 -10.66
CA ILE A 265 6.43 11.74 -10.97
C ILE A 265 6.08 12.97 -10.10
N PHE A 266 6.72 13.15 -8.94
CA PHE A 266 6.66 14.39 -8.17
C PHE A 266 7.25 15.56 -8.97
N GLU A 267 8.44 15.39 -9.54
CA GLU A 267 9.08 16.41 -10.40
C GLU A 267 8.22 16.80 -11.60
N LYS A 268 7.41 15.85 -12.10
CA LYS A 268 6.46 16.08 -13.20
C LYS A 268 5.13 16.69 -12.74
N LYS A 269 4.99 17.04 -11.46
CA LYS A 269 3.79 17.64 -10.86
C LYS A 269 2.55 16.77 -11.01
N LEU A 270 2.72 15.44 -11.05
CA LEU A 270 1.61 14.48 -11.09
C LEU A 270 1.23 13.98 -9.71
N LEU A 271 1.94 14.39 -8.65
CA LEU A 271 1.63 14.04 -7.28
C LEU A 271 1.03 15.20 -6.51
N HIS A 272 0.00 14.88 -5.74
CA HIS A 272 -0.41 15.65 -4.59
C HIS A 272 0.20 14.99 -3.34
N VAL A 273 1.00 15.74 -2.59
CA VAL A 273 1.61 15.28 -1.34
C VAL A 273 1.16 16.19 -0.21
N SER A 274 0.57 15.62 0.83
CA SER A 274 0.21 16.34 2.05
C SER A 274 0.66 15.58 3.28
N VAL A 275 0.99 16.32 4.33
CA VAL A 275 1.37 15.79 5.64
C VAL A 275 0.63 16.51 6.77
N LEU A 276 0.31 15.75 7.81
CA LEU A 276 -0.25 16.22 9.08
C LEU A 276 0.84 16.03 10.13
N LYS A 277 1.25 17.13 10.79
CA LYS A 277 2.37 17.12 11.74
C LYS A 277 1.96 17.56 13.14
N VAL A 278 2.72 17.11 14.13
CA VAL A 278 2.72 17.65 15.49
C VAL A 278 4.16 17.92 15.90
N ASN A 279 4.50 19.19 16.20
CA ASN A 279 5.87 19.59 16.57
C ASN A 279 6.93 19.11 15.56
N GLU A 280 6.64 19.23 14.26
CA GLU A 280 7.44 18.71 13.12
C GLU A 280 7.39 17.20 12.83
N GLU A 281 6.91 16.36 13.75
CA GLU A 281 6.79 14.92 13.50
C GLU A 281 5.61 14.59 12.57
N VAL A 282 5.82 13.75 11.57
CA VAL A 282 4.79 13.36 10.60
C VAL A 282 3.84 12.32 11.19
N MET A 283 2.65 12.78 11.57
CA MET A 283 1.59 11.93 12.14
C MET A 283 0.79 11.18 11.08
N ALA A 284 0.60 11.76 9.90
CA ALA A 284 -0.05 11.11 8.76
C ALA A 284 0.36 11.76 7.45
N ALA A 285 0.43 10.97 6.38
CA ALA A 285 0.77 11.46 5.05
C ALA A 285 -0.06 10.79 3.96
N ILE A 286 -0.36 11.56 2.92
CA ILE A 286 -0.97 11.08 1.69
C ILE A 286 -0.11 11.55 0.52
N VAL A 287 0.40 10.58 -0.25
CA VAL A 287 1.04 10.75 -1.56
C VAL A 287 0.09 10.14 -2.57
N ALA A 288 -0.58 10.99 -3.35
CA ALA A 288 -1.65 10.62 -4.27
C ALA A 288 -1.33 11.13 -5.67
N VAL A 289 -1.73 10.40 -6.71
CA VAL A 289 -1.58 10.86 -8.10
C VAL A 289 -2.77 11.75 -8.47
N ALA A 290 -2.50 12.91 -9.08
CA ALA A 290 -3.49 13.93 -9.39
C ALA A 290 -3.48 14.29 -10.88
N GLY A 291 -4.67 14.52 -11.45
CA GLY A 291 -4.83 14.99 -12.83
C GLY A 291 -6.30 15.06 -13.24
N LYS A 292 -6.60 15.83 -14.29
CA LYS A 292 -7.97 16.08 -14.79
C LYS A 292 -8.98 16.47 -13.70
N GLY A 293 -8.57 17.29 -12.73
CA GLY A 293 -9.44 17.71 -11.62
C GLY A 293 -9.71 16.64 -10.55
N TRP A 294 -9.04 15.49 -10.63
CA TRP A 294 -9.17 14.37 -9.69
C TRP A 294 -7.88 14.15 -8.91
N VAL A 295 -8.02 13.71 -7.67
CA VAL A 295 -6.92 13.16 -6.85
C VAL A 295 -7.23 11.71 -6.56
N HIS A 296 -6.34 10.80 -6.95
CA HIS A 296 -6.51 9.36 -6.77
C HIS A 296 -5.65 8.87 -5.61
N LEU A 297 -6.27 8.17 -4.65
CA LEU A 297 -5.58 7.53 -3.54
C LEU A 297 -4.77 6.30 -4.02
N GLY A 298 -3.74 6.55 -4.82
CA GLY A 298 -2.75 5.62 -5.33
C GLY A 298 -1.35 6.15 -5.02
N GLY A 299 -0.57 5.39 -4.25
CA GLY A 299 0.72 5.83 -3.70
C GLY A 299 0.84 5.45 -2.23
N ILE A 300 1.23 6.42 -1.39
CA ILE A 300 1.39 6.24 0.06
C ILE A 300 0.17 6.82 0.78
N ASN A 301 -0.43 6.01 1.64
CA ASN A 301 -1.42 6.46 2.62
C ASN A 301 -1.03 5.85 3.97
N THR A 302 -0.49 6.68 4.84
CA THR A 302 0.13 6.21 6.08
C THR A 302 -0.17 7.12 7.26
N HIS A 303 0.04 6.58 8.46
CA HIS A 303 0.06 7.33 9.69
C HIS A 303 0.97 6.69 10.72
N ALA A 304 1.51 7.51 11.61
CA ALA A 304 2.21 7.08 12.80
C ALA A 304 1.28 6.15 13.62
N PRO A 305 1.74 4.94 13.98
CA PRO A 305 0.90 3.98 14.67
C PRO A 305 0.67 4.36 16.14
N TYR A 306 1.44 5.29 16.70
CA TYR A 306 1.42 5.66 18.12
C TYR A 306 0.07 6.22 18.55
N GLN A 307 -0.63 5.48 19.42
CA GLN A 307 -1.98 5.84 19.91
C GLN A 307 -2.97 6.14 18.78
N ALA A 308 -2.80 5.52 17.60
CA ALA A 308 -3.63 5.80 16.44
C ALA A 308 -5.12 5.47 16.64
N ASN A 309 -5.46 4.55 17.56
CA ASN A 309 -6.86 4.31 17.93
C ASN A 309 -7.49 5.53 18.64
N TYR A 310 -6.70 6.25 19.43
CA TYR A 310 -7.17 7.39 20.22
C TYR A 310 -7.14 8.71 19.42
N TYR A 311 -6.06 8.97 18.69
CA TYR A 311 -5.89 10.20 17.90
C TYR A 311 -6.44 10.09 16.47
N SER A 312 -6.38 8.90 15.88
CA SER A 312 -6.71 8.62 14.48
C SER A 312 -6.20 9.68 13.49
N PRO A 313 -4.87 9.94 13.46
CA PRO A 313 -4.28 10.98 12.62
C PRO A 313 -4.64 10.82 11.13
N GLY A 314 -4.69 9.59 10.61
CA GLY A 314 -5.13 9.34 9.23
C GLY A 314 -6.56 9.83 8.95
N PHE A 315 -7.51 9.62 9.86
CA PHE A 315 -8.90 10.11 9.69
C PHE A 315 -8.97 11.65 9.67
N VAL A 316 -8.23 12.30 10.57
CA VAL A 316 -8.11 13.76 10.61
C VAL A 316 -7.52 14.26 9.30
N HIS A 317 -6.44 13.63 8.84
CA HIS A 317 -5.77 13.95 7.58
C HIS A 317 -6.75 13.87 6.40
N PHE A 318 -7.48 12.77 6.22
CA PHE A 318 -8.44 12.62 5.11
C PHE A 318 -9.46 13.76 5.05
N ILE A 319 -10.00 14.17 6.19
CA ILE A 319 -10.97 15.27 6.24
C ILE A 319 -10.30 16.61 5.92
N MET A 320 -9.13 16.89 6.51
CA MET A 320 -8.39 18.14 6.24
C MET A 320 -7.97 18.25 4.77
N LEU A 321 -7.49 17.14 4.20
CA LEU A 321 -7.16 17.04 2.79
C LEU A 321 -8.40 17.28 1.92
N GLY A 322 -9.52 16.61 2.20
CA GLY A 322 -10.77 16.84 1.46
C GLY A 322 -11.13 18.33 1.42
N LYS A 323 -11.05 19.02 2.57
CA LYS A 323 -11.31 20.47 2.65
C LYS A 323 -10.39 21.27 1.73
N LEU A 324 -9.08 21.04 1.83
CA LEU A 324 -8.08 21.71 1.01
C LEU A 324 -8.33 21.48 -0.48
N LEU A 325 -8.62 20.24 -0.89
CA LEU A 325 -8.89 19.88 -2.27
C LEU A 325 -10.12 20.62 -2.81
N ALA A 326 -11.20 20.68 -2.05
CA ALA A 326 -12.40 21.44 -2.42
C ALA A 326 -12.10 22.94 -2.56
N GLU A 327 -11.33 23.53 -1.64
CA GLU A 327 -10.89 24.94 -1.72
C GLU A 327 -9.98 25.20 -2.94
N SER A 328 -9.25 24.18 -3.40
CA SER A 328 -8.37 24.25 -4.58
C SER A 328 -9.07 23.96 -5.91
N GLY A 329 -10.39 23.72 -5.90
CA GLY A 329 -11.16 23.45 -7.11
C GLY A 329 -11.05 22.01 -7.64
N VAL A 330 -10.55 21.06 -6.84
CA VAL A 330 -10.58 19.63 -7.19
C VAL A 330 -12.01 19.13 -7.09
N GLU A 331 -12.44 18.32 -8.06
CA GLU A 331 -13.82 17.84 -8.15
C GLU A 331 -14.04 16.61 -7.27
N VAL A 332 -13.10 15.67 -7.31
CA VAL A 332 -13.21 14.36 -6.68
C VAL A 332 -11.90 13.97 -6.02
N PHE A 333 -11.99 13.55 -4.76
CA PHE A 333 -10.97 12.76 -4.10
C PHE A 333 -11.40 11.30 -4.11
N ASP A 334 -10.76 10.53 -4.97
CA ASP A 334 -11.05 9.13 -5.19
C ASP A 334 -10.36 8.27 -4.13
N LEU A 335 -11.17 7.63 -3.28
CA LEU A 335 -10.70 6.82 -2.17
C LEU A 335 -10.29 5.41 -2.59
N THR A 336 -10.37 5.08 -3.87
CA THR A 336 -10.04 3.81 -4.53
C THR A 336 -10.85 2.60 -4.04
N PRO A 337 -11.11 1.61 -4.91
CA PRO A 337 -11.78 0.38 -4.51
C PRO A 337 -11.01 -0.39 -3.41
N GLY A 338 -11.72 -1.19 -2.61
CA GLY A 338 -11.09 -2.01 -1.56
C GLY A 338 -12.04 -2.48 -0.45
N GLY A 339 -13.18 -1.81 -0.29
CA GLY A 339 -14.19 -2.16 0.71
C GLY A 339 -13.77 -1.87 2.15
N ASP A 340 -12.79 -0.98 2.36
CA ASP A 340 -12.34 -0.58 3.69
C ASP A 340 -13.42 0.24 4.42
N ALA A 341 -13.74 -0.16 5.66
CA ALA A 341 -14.79 0.51 6.45
C ALA A 341 -14.55 2.01 6.62
N TYR A 342 -13.28 2.43 6.71
CA TYR A 342 -12.96 3.84 6.90
C TYR A 342 -13.23 4.67 5.64
N LYS A 343 -12.97 4.12 4.44
CA LYS A 343 -13.26 4.78 3.16
C LYS A 343 -14.76 5.00 3.01
N GLU A 344 -15.56 3.99 3.33
CA GLU A 344 -17.03 4.08 3.30
C GLU A 344 -17.58 5.16 4.25
N ARG A 345 -16.94 5.40 5.41
CA ARG A 345 -17.35 6.46 6.36
C ARG A 345 -17.00 7.87 5.89
N LEU A 346 -16.04 7.98 4.96
CA LEU A 346 -15.56 9.23 4.39
C LEU A 346 -16.23 9.55 3.05
N ALA A 347 -16.69 8.52 2.34
CA ALA A 347 -17.35 8.65 1.05
C ALA A 347 -18.61 9.53 1.16
N THR A 348 -18.75 10.43 0.19
CA THR A 348 -19.92 11.29 -0.01
C THR A 348 -20.71 10.88 -1.25
N ASP A 349 -20.13 9.99 -2.06
CA ASP A 349 -20.74 9.40 -3.25
C ASP A 349 -20.09 8.04 -3.58
N HIS A 350 -20.69 7.30 -4.50
CA HIS A 350 -20.18 6.04 -5.02
C HIS A 350 -20.51 5.86 -6.50
N ASP A 351 -19.57 5.26 -7.21
CA ASP A 351 -19.82 4.77 -8.57
C ASP A 351 -19.29 3.34 -8.75
N GLN A 352 -19.29 2.88 -10.00
CA GLN A 352 -18.90 1.53 -10.37
C GLN A 352 -17.72 1.56 -11.34
N VAL A 353 -16.72 0.76 -11.02
CA VAL A 353 -15.56 0.48 -11.87
C VAL A 353 -15.48 -1.02 -12.14
N TYR A 354 -14.63 -1.44 -13.08
CA TYR A 354 -14.53 -2.85 -13.46
C TYR A 354 -13.09 -3.35 -13.42
N GLU A 355 -12.83 -4.49 -12.80
CA GLU A 355 -11.65 -5.27 -13.14
C GLU A 355 -11.91 -6.00 -14.46
N MET A 356 -10.95 -5.99 -15.38
CA MET A 356 -11.07 -6.72 -16.65
C MET A 356 -9.90 -7.68 -16.83
N VAL A 357 -10.23 -8.95 -17.07
CA VAL A 357 -9.25 -9.99 -17.41
C VAL A 357 -9.62 -10.62 -18.74
N ILE A 358 -8.65 -10.75 -19.65
CA ILE A 358 -8.73 -11.60 -20.83
C ILE A 358 -7.80 -12.79 -20.57
N PRO A 359 -8.34 -13.96 -20.20
CA PRO A 359 -7.54 -15.12 -19.86
C PRO A 359 -6.77 -15.64 -21.08
N GLY A 360 -5.50 -15.95 -20.90
CA GLY A 360 -4.66 -16.51 -21.95
C GLY A 360 -4.93 -17.99 -22.22
N SER A 361 -5.67 -18.67 -21.33
CA SER A 361 -6.07 -20.08 -21.45
C SER A 361 -7.48 -20.33 -20.95
N THR A 362 -8.09 -21.42 -21.40
CA THR A 362 -9.42 -21.88 -20.96
C THR A 362 -9.47 -22.16 -19.45
N VAL A 363 -8.40 -22.76 -18.90
CA VAL A 363 -8.27 -23.04 -17.47
C VAL A 363 -8.22 -21.74 -16.66
N SER A 364 -7.43 -20.76 -17.09
CA SER A 364 -7.41 -19.43 -16.46
C SER A 364 -8.81 -18.80 -16.50
N GLY A 365 -9.50 -18.91 -17.64
CA GLY A 365 -10.85 -18.37 -17.80
C GLY A 365 -11.89 -19.01 -16.88
N ALA A 366 -11.91 -20.33 -16.77
CA ALA A 366 -12.80 -21.04 -15.86
C ALA A 366 -12.55 -20.62 -14.40
N LYS A 367 -11.28 -20.57 -13.97
CA LYS A 367 -10.88 -20.11 -12.62
C LYS A 367 -11.35 -18.69 -12.34
N ARG A 368 -11.23 -17.77 -13.30
CA ARG A 368 -11.66 -16.37 -13.17
C ARG A 368 -13.18 -16.24 -13.04
N ARG A 369 -13.96 -16.99 -13.83
CA ARG A 369 -15.42 -17.00 -13.72
C ARG A 369 -15.91 -17.54 -12.37
N ILE A 370 -15.30 -18.62 -11.88
CA ILE A 370 -15.58 -19.16 -10.54
C ILE A 370 -15.29 -18.12 -9.46
N ARG A 371 -14.12 -17.44 -9.55
CA ARG A 371 -13.77 -16.36 -8.62
C ARG A 371 -14.79 -15.23 -8.64
N LYS A 372 -15.21 -14.77 -9.82
CA LYS A 372 -16.25 -13.75 -9.99
C LYS A 372 -17.56 -14.16 -9.32
N HIS A 373 -18.00 -15.40 -9.53
CA HIS A 373 -19.23 -15.91 -8.91
C HIS A 373 -19.14 -15.96 -7.37
N LEU A 374 -18.02 -16.44 -6.83
CA LEU A 374 -17.77 -16.46 -5.39
C LEU A 374 -17.73 -15.03 -4.82
N TYR A 375 -17.07 -14.11 -5.50
CA TYR A 375 -17.00 -12.69 -5.13
C TYR A 375 -18.40 -12.10 -5.01
N ASN A 376 -19.24 -12.26 -6.04
CA ASN A 376 -20.61 -11.74 -6.07
C ASN A 376 -21.47 -12.33 -4.94
N ARG A 377 -21.35 -13.63 -4.66
CA ARG A 377 -22.05 -14.26 -3.54
C ARG A 377 -21.62 -13.72 -2.18
N LEU A 378 -20.32 -13.45 -1.99
CA LEU A 378 -19.82 -12.85 -0.75
C LEU A 378 -20.38 -11.43 -0.56
N VAL A 379 -20.37 -10.62 -1.62
CA VAL A 379 -20.95 -9.26 -1.59
C VAL A 379 -22.44 -9.31 -1.29
N GLN A 380 -23.20 -10.18 -1.93
CA GLN A 380 -24.64 -10.38 -1.66
C GLN A 380 -24.91 -10.81 -0.22
N ALA A 381 -23.99 -11.57 0.40
CA ALA A 381 -24.07 -11.96 1.79
C ALA A 381 -23.56 -10.87 2.77
N GLY A 382 -23.29 -9.65 2.31
CA GLY A 382 -22.74 -8.56 3.12
C GLY A 382 -21.30 -8.81 3.61
N LYS A 383 -20.60 -9.80 3.04
CA LYS A 383 -19.22 -10.13 3.40
C LYS A 383 -18.25 -9.46 2.44
N ARG A 384 -17.17 -8.89 2.98
CA ARG A 384 -16.10 -8.28 2.18
C ARG A 384 -15.21 -9.37 1.58
N PRO A 385 -15.18 -9.55 0.25
CA PRO A 385 -14.42 -10.64 -0.37
C PRO A 385 -12.92 -10.58 -0.05
N MET A 386 -12.35 -9.38 -0.05
CA MET A 386 -10.93 -9.17 0.26
C MET A 386 -10.58 -9.59 1.69
N SER A 387 -11.44 -9.29 2.68
CA SER A 387 -11.22 -9.71 4.06
C SER A 387 -11.26 -11.23 4.22
N VAL A 388 -12.17 -11.90 3.51
CA VAL A 388 -12.26 -13.37 3.49
C VAL A 388 -11.03 -13.99 2.83
N GLU A 389 -10.63 -13.48 1.66
CA GLU A 389 -9.43 -13.92 0.93
C GLU A 389 -8.17 -13.75 1.79
N LEU A 390 -8.04 -12.61 2.48
CA LEU A 390 -6.93 -12.33 3.37
C LEU A 390 -6.90 -13.27 4.57
N ALA A 391 -8.04 -13.52 5.21
CA ALA A 391 -8.14 -14.44 6.33
C ALA A 391 -7.74 -15.88 5.94
N ILE A 392 -8.17 -16.34 4.75
CA ILE A 392 -7.78 -17.65 4.21
C ILE A 392 -6.27 -17.67 3.91
N ARG A 393 -5.75 -16.65 3.23
CA ARG A 393 -4.32 -16.53 2.90
C ARG A 393 -3.46 -16.55 4.16
N LYS A 394 -3.87 -15.81 5.20
CA LYS A 394 -3.19 -15.78 6.50
C LYS A 394 -3.21 -17.16 7.15
N LYS A 395 -4.36 -17.81 7.25
CA LYS A 395 -4.46 -19.16 7.82
C LYS A 395 -3.57 -20.16 7.07
N ALA A 396 -3.56 -20.14 5.74
CA ALA A 396 -2.71 -21.00 4.92
C ALA A 396 -1.22 -20.71 5.13
N TYR A 397 -0.84 -19.43 5.20
CA TYR A 397 0.53 -19.01 5.49
C TYR A 397 0.99 -19.51 6.87
N LEU A 398 0.18 -19.30 7.91
CA LEU A 398 0.47 -19.74 9.26
C LEU A 398 0.54 -21.27 9.36
N PHE A 399 -0.36 -21.98 8.69
CA PHE A 399 -0.33 -23.44 8.62
C PHE A 399 0.96 -23.94 7.97
N LYS A 400 1.38 -23.36 6.84
CA LYS A 400 2.64 -23.73 6.17
C LYS A 400 3.86 -23.43 7.03
N ALA A 401 3.87 -22.30 7.72
CA ALA A 401 4.95 -21.93 8.64
C ALA A 401 5.06 -22.92 9.81
N ARG A 402 3.91 -23.31 10.39
CA ARG A 402 3.86 -24.32 11.47
C ARG A 402 4.19 -25.72 10.99
N LEU A 403 3.77 -26.13 9.79
CA LEU A 403 4.13 -27.44 9.26
C LEU A 403 5.65 -27.59 9.10
N LYS A 404 6.34 -26.53 8.65
CA LYS A 404 7.81 -26.49 8.59
C LYS A 404 8.48 -26.64 9.97
N SER A 405 7.82 -26.22 11.06
CA SER A 405 8.35 -26.40 12.42
C SER A 405 8.00 -27.78 13.01
N VAL A 406 6.91 -28.42 12.57
CA VAL A 406 6.41 -29.73 13.04
C VAL A 406 7.18 -30.93 12.46
N ILE A 407 7.95 -30.77 11.39
CA ILE A 407 8.82 -31.83 10.83
C ILE A 407 9.92 -32.30 11.83
N ASN A 408 9.97 -31.73 13.04
CA ASN A 408 10.55 -32.38 14.22
C ASN A 408 9.44 -32.70 15.27
N PRO A 409 9.04 -33.97 15.45
CA PRO A 409 7.85 -34.36 16.22
C PRO A 409 7.90 -34.02 17.71
N HIS A 410 9.10 -33.85 18.29
CA HIS A 410 9.23 -33.48 19.72
C HIS A 410 8.83 -32.02 20.05
N THR A 411 8.63 -31.15 19.05
CA THR A 411 8.45 -29.70 19.28
C THR A 411 7.07 -29.13 18.96
N ALA A 412 6.22 -29.87 18.23
CA ALA A 412 4.89 -29.44 17.79
C ALA A 412 3.93 -29.11 18.94
N PHE A 413 4.07 -29.81 20.07
CA PHE A 413 3.24 -29.60 21.26
C PHE A 413 3.54 -28.25 21.95
N SER A 414 4.79 -27.80 21.99
CA SER A 414 5.18 -26.58 22.72
C SER A 414 4.67 -25.26 22.11
N THR A 415 4.42 -25.24 20.79
CA THR A 415 3.96 -24.03 20.07
C THR A 415 2.46 -23.81 20.20
N LEU A 416 1.68 -24.90 20.28
CA LEU A 416 0.24 -24.86 20.56
C LEU A 416 -0.05 -24.44 22.00
N PHE A 417 0.81 -24.83 22.95
CA PHE A 417 0.76 -24.32 24.32
C PHE A 417 1.16 -22.85 24.40
N ARG A 418 2.19 -22.36 23.69
CA ARG A 418 2.63 -20.94 23.75
C ARG A 418 1.63 -19.90 23.24
N LEU A 419 0.79 -20.23 22.25
CA LEU A 419 -0.27 -19.34 21.78
C LEU A 419 -1.54 -19.37 22.65
N ARG A 420 -1.67 -20.38 23.52
CA ARG A 420 -2.72 -20.47 24.58
C ARG A 420 -2.19 -20.06 25.95
N ALA A 421 -0.88 -20.04 26.16
CA ALA A 421 -0.20 -19.68 27.40
C ALA A 421 -0.12 -18.16 27.64
N SER A 422 -0.97 -17.38 26.98
CA SER A 422 -1.40 -16.11 27.59
C SER A 422 -2.17 -16.36 28.90
N HIS A 423 -2.63 -17.59 29.19
CA HIS A 423 -3.27 -17.97 30.46
C HIS A 423 -2.99 -19.42 30.91
N SER A 424 -1.74 -19.89 30.91
CA SER A 424 -1.40 -21.04 31.78
C SER A 424 -1.09 -20.49 33.17
N PRO A 425 -1.91 -20.75 34.20
CA PRO A 425 -1.75 -20.14 35.52
C PRO A 425 -0.51 -20.60 36.31
N ASP A 426 0.27 -21.55 35.80
CA ASP A 426 1.33 -22.24 36.57
C ASP A 426 2.79 -21.90 36.19
N GLU A 427 3.06 -21.27 35.04
CA GLU A 427 4.43 -20.77 34.75
C GLU A 427 4.61 -19.39 35.36
N LYS A 428 5.30 -19.33 36.50
CA LYS A 428 5.59 -18.08 37.21
C LYS A 428 6.56 -17.22 36.37
N PRO A 429 6.20 -15.98 36.00
CA PRO A 429 7.14 -15.08 35.35
C PRO A 429 8.34 -14.82 36.26
N SER A 430 9.55 -14.90 35.72
CA SER A 430 10.75 -14.45 36.46
C SER A 430 10.82 -12.92 36.40
N VAL A 431 10.80 -12.30 37.58
CA VAL A 431 10.99 -10.85 37.75
C VAL A 431 12.43 -10.60 38.14
N GLY A 432 13.11 -9.72 37.41
CA GLY A 432 14.45 -9.28 37.78
C GLY A 432 14.54 -7.77 38.00
N ILE A 433 15.54 -7.35 38.78
CA ILE A 433 15.85 -5.94 39.07
C ILE A 433 17.12 -5.56 38.30
N PRO A 434 17.17 -4.42 37.57
CA PRO A 434 18.33 -4.06 36.77
C PRO A 434 19.64 -3.84 37.56
N ALA A 435 19.57 -3.59 38.87
CA ALA A 435 20.73 -3.29 39.71
C ALA A 435 21.71 -4.48 39.86
N GLU A 436 21.29 -5.69 39.51
CA GLU A 436 22.10 -6.91 39.60
C GLU A 436 22.80 -7.27 38.27
N LEU A 437 22.56 -6.52 37.19
CA LEU A 437 23.14 -6.78 35.87
C LEU A 437 24.55 -6.17 35.82
N ARG A 438 25.58 -6.97 36.12
CA ARG A 438 26.99 -6.58 35.92
C ARG A 438 27.19 -6.12 34.47
N TYR A 439 27.83 -4.96 34.30
CA TYR A 439 28.13 -4.34 33.01
C TYR A 439 28.87 -5.33 32.10
N ALA A 440 28.23 -5.77 31.01
CA ALA A 440 28.97 -6.24 29.86
C ALA A 440 29.48 -5.00 29.13
N ASP A 441 30.79 -4.87 28.95
CA ASP A 441 31.43 -3.82 28.15
C ASP A 441 30.96 -3.96 26.69
N GLY A 442 29.87 -3.28 26.34
CA GLY A 442 29.33 -3.23 24.99
C GLY A 442 28.25 -2.15 24.90
N SER A 443 28.50 -1.11 24.10
CA SER A 443 27.50 -0.07 23.86
C SER A 443 26.41 -0.62 22.94
N ILE A 444 25.29 -1.07 23.51
CA ILE A 444 24.11 -1.48 22.75
C ILE A 444 23.29 -0.23 22.42
N HIS A 445 22.97 -0.06 21.15
CA HIS A 445 22.14 1.03 20.69
C HIS A 445 20.66 0.63 20.73
N VAL A 446 19.97 1.03 21.81
CA VAL A 446 18.55 0.81 21.99
C VAL A 446 17.75 1.99 21.44
N GLN A 447 16.71 1.69 20.67
CA GLN A 447 15.81 2.67 20.08
C GLN A 447 14.38 2.47 20.59
N GLU A 448 13.72 3.57 20.93
CA GLU A 448 12.30 3.57 21.29
C GLU A 448 11.43 3.63 20.03
N ASN A 449 10.42 2.77 19.96
CA ASN A 449 9.36 2.80 18.94
C ASN A 449 9.85 2.72 17.48
N ASP A 450 11.08 2.27 17.24
CA ASP A 450 11.66 2.26 15.90
C ASP A 450 10.97 1.23 14.98
N LEU A 451 10.24 1.72 13.98
CA LEU A 451 9.53 0.90 13.01
C LEU A 451 10.48 0.15 12.05
N LYS A 452 11.66 0.70 11.75
CA LYS A 452 12.69 0.00 10.94
C LYS A 452 13.17 -1.24 11.69
N HIS A 453 13.42 -1.12 12.99
CA HIS A 453 13.80 -2.24 13.85
C HIS A 453 12.70 -3.32 13.88
N LEU A 454 11.43 -2.93 14.02
CA LEU A 454 10.32 -3.90 13.98
C LEU A 454 10.20 -4.61 12.61
N LEU A 455 10.40 -3.89 11.51
CA LEU A 455 10.42 -4.44 10.15
C LEU A 455 11.61 -5.41 9.90
N ALA A 456 12.71 -5.21 10.62
CA ALA A 456 13.91 -6.05 10.62
C ALA A 456 13.72 -7.40 11.34
N TYR A 457 12.54 -7.66 11.90
CA TYR A 457 12.24 -8.97 12.49
C TYR A 457 12.39 -10.11 11.48
N ARG A 458 13.14 -11.14 11.87
CA ARG A 458 13.36 -12.38 11.12
C ARG A 458 13.00 -13.56 12.03
N PRO A 459 11.96 -14.34 11.72
CA PRO A 459 11.51 -15.41 12.60
C PRO A 459 12.53 -16.55 12.63
N THR A 460 12.84 -17.07 13.82
CA THR A 460 13.55 -18.35 13.95
C THR A 460 12.56 -19.54 13.99
N LYS A 461 13.06 -20.79 13.97
CA LYS A 461 12.26 -22.03 13.80
C LYS A 461 11.10 -22.19 14.80
N HIS A 462 11.11 -21.47 15.92
CA HIS A 462 10.11 -21.58 16.99
C HIS A 462 9.45 -20.26 17.39
N ASP A 463 9.71 -19.18 16.66
CA ASP A 463 9.14 -17.87 16.98
C ASP A 463 7.81 -17.64 16.27
N LEU A 464 7.18 -16.52 16.59
CA LEU A 464 6.05 -15.99 15.82
C LEU A 464 6.43 -15.86 14.35
N THR A 465 5.46 -16.02 13.45
CA THR A 465 5.72 -15.62 12.07
C THR A 465 5.91 -14.11 11.99
N ARG A 466 6.61 -13.64 10.94
CA ARG A 466 6.76 -12.19 10.70
C ARG A 466 5.42 -11.46 10.69
N TRP A 467 4.39 -12.07 10.10
CA TRP A 467 3.05 -11.48 10.04
C TRP A 467 2.42 -11.35 11.43
N GLU A 468 2.48 -12.41 12.26
CA GLU A 468 1.97 -12.36 13.64
C GLU A 468 2.72 -11.31 14.48
N PHE A 469 4.05 -11.25 14.36
CA PHE A 469 4.88 -10.28 15.08
C PHE A 469 4.50 -8.84 14.72
N LEU A 470 4.46 -8.49 13.42
CA LEU A 470 4.14 -7.12 12.99
C LEU A 470 2.70 -6.73 13.32
N GLU A 471 1.74 -7.66 13.22
CA GLU A 471 0.37 -7.39 13.64
C GLU A 471 0.27 -7.11 15.14
N ALA A 472 0.95 -7.90 15.97
CA ALA A 472 0.98 -7.68 17.42
C ALA A 472 1.67 -6.35 17.78
N ALA A 473 2.77 -6.03 17.10
CA ALA A 473 3.49 -4.77 17.28
C ALA A 473 2.61 -3.57 16.90
N MET A 474 1.96 -3.62 15.73
CA MET A 474 1.07 -2.55 15.27
C MET A 474 -0.07 -2.32 16.27
N ARG A 475 -0.77 -3.38 16.72
CA ARG A 475 -1.84 -3.26 17.72
C ARG A 475 -1.35 -2.64 19.02
N SER A 476 -0.15 -3.02 19.48
CA SER A 476 0.43 -2.51 20.72
C SER A 476 0.71 -1.00 20.61
N LEU A 477 1.33 -0.56 19.52
CA LEU A 477 1.56 0.87 19.24
C LEU A 477 0.24 1.65 19.11
N GLU A 478 -0.76 1.09 18.41
CA GLU A 478 -2.09 1.71 18.22
C GLU A 478 -2.83 1.91 19.55
N THR A 479 -2.58 1.05 20.55
CA THR A 479 -3.11 1.19 21.92
C THR A 479 -2.26 2.09 22.83
N GLY A 480 -1.11 2.56 22.35
CA GLY A 480 -0.23 3.46 23.08
C GLY A 480 0.82 2.80 23.96
N LYS A 481 1.12 1.51 23.75
CA LYS A 481 2.32 0.91 24.34
C LYS A 481 3.57 1.45 23.64
N CYS A 482 4.65 1.60 24.39
CA CYS A 482 5.98 1.88 23.85
C CYS A 482 6.78 0.58 23.74
N CYS A 483 7.64 0.45 22.74
CA CYS A 483 8.64 -0.61 22.68
C CYS A 483 10.06 -0.04 22.67
N TYR A 484 10.99 -0.83 23.17
CA TYR A 484 12.43 -0.61 23.08
C TYR A 484 13.02 -1.75 22.27
N THR A 485 13.84 -1.40 21.28
CA THR A 485 14.32 -2.34 20.28
C THR A 485 15.83 -2.20 20.10
N TRP A 486 16.49 -3.31 19.80
CA TRP A 486 17.89 -3.34 19.40
C TRP A 486 18.00 -4.10 18.10
N CYS A 487 18.62 -3.46 17.11
CA CYS A 487 18.89 -4.01 15.78
C CYS A 487 20.40 -4.01 15.54
N GLU A 488 20.90 -5.06 14.91
CA GLU A 488 22.30 -5.22 14.50
C GLU A 488 22.30 -5.92 13.14
N ASP A 489 23.11 -5.42 12.21
CA ASP A 489 23.20 -5.90 10.82
C ASP A 489 21.85 -6.01 10.08
N GLY A 490 20.95 -5.05 10.33
CA GLY A 490 19.62 -5.03 9.71
C GLY A 490 18.68 -6.14 10.18
N GLN A 491 19.00 -6.79 11.30
CA GLN A 491 18.17 -7.79 11.96
C GLN A 491 17.81 -7.36 13.39
N LEU A 492 16.53 -7.51 13.73
CA LEU A 492 16.08 -7.29 15.11
C LEU A 492 16.73 -8.33 16.03
N GLN A 493 17.45 -7.85 17.04
CA GLN A 493 18.14 -8.65 18.04
C GLN A 493 17.34 -8.78 19.32
N ALA A 494 16.65 -7.72 19.79
CA ALA A 494 15.78 -7.77 20.96
C ALA A 494 14.64 -6.74 20.88
N CYS A 495 13.50 -7.06 21.52
CA CYS A 495 12.33 -6.17 21.62
C CYS A 495 11.62 -6.37 22.97
N ALA A 496 11.50 -5.28 23.73
CA ALA A 496 10.77 -5.22 24.98
C ALA A 496 9.66 -4.17 24.92
N TRP A 497 8.48 -4.49 25.46
CA TRP A 497 7.36 -3.55 25.53
C TRP A 497 7.23 -2.99 26.93
N LEU A 498 6.88 -1.72 27.02
CA LEU A 498 6.65 -1.04 28.28
C LEU A 498 5.19 -1.26 28.73
N GLY A 499 5.04 -1.98 29.83
CA GLY A 499 3.79 -2.20 30.56
C GLY A 499 3.76 -1.46 31.90
N SER A 500 2.62 -1.58 32.59
CA SER A 500 2.44 -1.10 33.96
C SER A 500 2.45 -2.27 34.93
N SER A 501 2.98 -2.04 36.14
CA SER A 501 2.84 -2.98 37.27
C SER A 501 1.40 -3.39 37.57
N GLU A 502 0.41 -2.58 37.20
CA GLU A 502 -1.02 -2.89 37.36
C GLU A 502 -1.55 -3.88 36.32
N THR A 503 -0.92 -3.90 35.12
CA THR A 503 -1.36 -4.75 34.01
C THR A 503 -0.67 -6.11 33.99
N VAL A 504 0.47 -6.23 34.67
CA VAL A 504 1.25 -7.47 34.73
C VAL A 504 1.05 -8.11 36.11
N PRO A 505 0.26 -9.20 36.22
CA PRO A 505 0.00 -9.85 37.49
C PRO A 505 1.26 -10.61 37.97
N LEU A 506 2.09 -9.94 38.77
CA LEU A 506 3.31 -10.51 39.36
C LEU A 506 3.09 -10.87 40.84
N LYS A 507 3.78 -11.94 41.27
CA LYS A 507 3.85 -12.37 42.67
C LYS A 507 5.34 -12.49 43.07
N PRO A 508 5.85 -11.65 43.99
CA PRO A 508 5.17 -10.59 44.73
C PRO A 508 4.75 -9.41 43.83
N ALA A 509 3.73 -8.66 44.25
CA ALA A 509 3.28 -7.48 43.53
C ALA A 509 4.38 -6.41 43.52
N LEU A 510 4.62 -5.81 42.35
CA LEU A 510 5.57 -4.70 42.22
C LEU A 510 5.01 -3.43 42.89
N PRO A 511 5.88 -2.50 43.34
CA PRO A 511 5.44 -1.20 43.86
C PRO A 511 4.53 -0.50 42.84
N LYS A 512 3.41 0.08 43.31
CA LYS A 512 2.48 0.84 42.45
C LYS A 512 3.22 1.96 41.72
N GLY A 513 2.87 2.15 40.45
CA GLY A 513 3.50 3.15 39.58
C GLY A 513 4.84 2.71 38.99
N SER A 514 5.30 1.49 39.24
CA SER A 514 6.50 0.93 38.59
C SER A 514 6.25 0.63 37.12
N ALA A 515 7.25 0.91 36.29
CA ALA A 515 7.32 0.52 34.90
C ALA A 515 7.81 -0.93 34.76
N VAL A 516 7.24 -1.66 33.80
CA VAL A 516 7.62 -3.05 33.52
C VAL A 516 8.04 -3.18 32.06
N LEU A 517 9.26 -3.66 31.81
CA LEU A 517 9.73 -4.04 30.48
C LEU A 517 9.42 -5.52 30.24
N GLU A 518 8.41 -5.79 29.44
CA GLU A 518 8.02 -7.11 28.99
C GLU A 518 8.88 -7.52 27.79
N LEU A 519 9.87 -8.40 28.01
CA LEU A 519 10.71 -8.91 26.92
C LEU A 519 9.87 -9.85 26.04
N THR A 520 9.60 -9.44 24.80
CA THR A 520 8.75 -10.19 23.87
C THR A 520 9.52 -10.96 22.81
N TYR A 521 10.76 -10.55 22.54
CA TYR A 521 11.60 -11.23 21.57
C TYR A 521 13.08 -10.93 21.85
N TYR A 522 13.92 -11.94 21.66
CA TYR A 522 15.35 -11.77 21.47
C TYR A 522 15.94 -12.91 20.63
N CYS A 523 16.98 -12.62 19.85
CA CYS A 523 17.73 -13.63 19.13
C CYS A 523 18.58 -14.45 20.10
N LYS A 524 18.56 -15.78 19.99
CA LYS A 524 19.34 -16.65 20.89
C LYS A 524 20.84 -16.36 20.87
N ALA A 525 21.37 -15.92 19.73
CA ALA A 525 22.78 -15.55 19.58
C ALA A 525 23.19 -14.39 20.51
N VAL A 526 22.25 -13.49 20.83
CA VAL A 526 22.49 -12.32 21.68
C VAL A 526 22.09 -12.53 23.13
N LYS A 527 21.81 -13.76 23.59
CA LYS A 527 21.36 -14.03 24.97
C LYS A 527 22.31 -13.44 26.02
N ARG A 528 23.62 -13.47 25.77
CA ARG A 528 24.65 -12.90 26.67
C ARG A 528 24.61 -11.36 26.74
N MET A 529 24.10 -10.71 25.70
CA MET A 529 23.99 -9.26 25.57
C MET A 529 22.65 -8.72 26.11
N LEU A 530 21.72 -9.61 26.45
CA LEU A 530 20.39 -9.25 26.91
C LEU A 530 20.37 -8.42 28.21
N PRO A 531 21.23 -8.69 29.22
CA PRO A 531 21.44 -7.78 30.35
C PRO A 531 21.74 -6.34 29.92
N ALA A 532 22.68 -6.15 29.00
CA ALA A 532 23.04 -4.81 28.53
C ALA A 532 21.88 -4.12 27.79
N PHE A 533 21.11 -4.88 26.98
CA PHE A 533 19.92 -4.36 26.31
C PHE A 533 18.86 -3.89 27.31
N LEU A 534 18.54 -4.73 28.31
CA LEU A 534 17.53 -4.41 29.32
C LEU A 534 17.96 -3.25 30.22
N THR A 535 19.24 -3.17 30.56
CA THR A 535 19.80 -2.05 31.33
C THR A 535 19.67 -0.74 30.54
N GLU A 536 20.02 -0.74 29.25
CA GLU A 536 19.92 0.47 28.42
C GLU A 536 18.46 0.87 28.17
N ALA A 537 17.57 -0.08 27.89
CA ALA A 537 16.13 0.18 27.80
C ALA A 537 15.58 0.76 29.11
N ALA A 538 15.96 0.19 30.26
CA ALA A 538 15.56 0.71 31.57
C ALA A 538 16.13 2.11 31.84
N ARG A 539 17.35 2.41 31.40
CA ARG A 539 17.95 3.75 31.47
C ARG A 539 17.10 4.76 30.70
N LEU A 540 16.70 4.45 29.47
CA LEU A 540 15.83 5.29 28.64
C LEU A 540 14.47 5.53 29.31
N VAL A 541 13.82 4.46 29.80
CA VAL A 541 12.53 4.58 30.53
C VAL A 541 12.66 5.48 31.76
N ARG A 542 13.72 5.31 32.58
CA ARG A 542 13.96 6.12 33.78
C ARG A 542 14.17 7.58 33.43
N GLN A 543 14.95 7.86 32.38
CA GLN A 543 15.22 9.22 31.91
C GLN A 543 13.93 9.93 31.49
N GLN A 544 12.99 9.22 30.89
CA GLN A 544 11.72 9.79 30.40
C GLN A 544 10.63 9.87 31.47
N ARG A 545 10.55 8.88 32.37
CA ARG A 545 9.40 8.70 33.28
C ARG A 545 9.72 8.87 34.76
N GLY A 546 10.99 8.86 35.16
CA GLY A 546 11.40 9.00 36.56
C GLY A 546 10.90 7.89 37.49
N THR A 547 10.48 6.74 36.96
CA THR A 547 9.89 5.63 37.74
C THR A 547 10.84 4.44 37.82
N PRO A 548 10.76 3.62 38.90
CA PRO A 548 11.44 2.35 38.96
C PRO A 548 11.05 1.45 37.79
N VAL A 549 12.03 0.75 37.23
CA VAL A 549 11.84 -0.14 36.07
C VAL A 549 12.21 -1.57 36.48
N TYR A 550 11.29 -2.48 36.25
CA TYR A 550 11.45 -3.92 36.39
C TYR A 550 11.36 -4.55 35.01
N PHE A 551 11.87 -5.77 34.85
CA PHE A 551 11.68 -6.53 33.62
C PHE A 551 11.03 -7.87 33.90
N VAL A 552 10.26 -8.33 32.92
CA VAL A 552 9.56 -9.62 32.93
C VAL A 552 9.90 -10.34 31.64
N ASP A 553 10.42 -11.55 31.77
CA ASP A 553 10.56 -12.49 30.65
C ASP A 553 9.32 -13.37 30.60
N ASN A 554 8.55 -13.24 29.52
CA ASN A 554 7.32 -14.00 29.29
C ASN A 554 7.58 -15.42 28.72
N GLY A 555 8.76 -16.01 28.96
CA GLY A 555 9.00 -17.43 28.76
C GLY A 555 9.75 -17.81 27.48
N HIS A 556 10.65 -16.95 26.98
CA HIS A 556 11.59 -17.35 25.91
C HIS A 556 12.86 -18.06 26.44
N GLY A 557 13.03 -18.11 27.76
CA GLY A 557 13.91 -19.05 28.45
C GLY A 557 14.44 -18.42 29.72
N THR A 558 14.20 -19.07 30.87
CA THR A 558 14.66 -18.63 32.19
C THR A 558 16.09 -18.10 32.12
N ILE A 559 16.26 -16.80 32.28
CA ILE A 559 17.55 -16.21 32.59
C ILE A 559 17.69 -16.41 34.10
N TYR A 560 18.36 -17.50 34.48
CA TYR A 560 18.97 -17.55 35.79
C TYR A 560 20.03 -16.46 35.80
N LEU A 561 19.76 -15.36 36.50
CA LEU A 561 20.83 -14.57 37.07
C LEU A 561 21.40 -15.48 38.15
N ASP A 562 22.57 -16.06 37.90
CA ASP A 562 23.27 -16.80 38.94
C ASP A 562 23.42 -15.85 40.14
N ASN A 563 22.77 -16.22 41.25
CA ASN A 563 23.21 -15.78 42.56
C ASN A 563 24.61 -16.36 42.75
N VAL A 564 25.63 -15.67 42.23
CA VAL A 564 26.98 -15.84 42.74
C VAL A 564 27.01 -15.07 44.05
N SER A 565 26.63 -15.78 45.10
CA SER A 565 26.91 -15.45 46.50
C SER A 565 28.37 -15.02 46.66
N ASN A 566 28.56 -13.99 47.50
CA ASN A 566 29.82 -13.42 48.00
C ASN A 566 31.09 -14.27 47.85
#